data_AF-A0A8T6Q2U6-F1
#
_entry.id   AF-A0A8T6Q2U6-F1
#
_cell.length_a   1.000
_cell.length_b   1.000
_cell.length_c   1.000
_cell.angle_alpha   90.00
_cell.angle_beta   90.00
_cell.angle_gamma   90.00
#
_symmetry.space_group_name_H-M   'P 1'
#
loop_
_entity.id
_entity.type
_entity.pdbx_description
1 polymer ?
#
loop_
_entity_poly.entity_id
_entity_poly.type
_entity_poly.pdbx_seq_one_letter_code
_entity_poly.pdbx_strand_id
1 'polypeptide(L)'
;DIYGVTDEVGLLVWMGDAGYSDDVAMTGNTWTNVLDSWCTANVPPTSQGLSLYVKPVILKRSTTASYVIPQTTIGSIKFRPEEGPLSGYETTVNFTLSSFTINNTVTSCRLLTPASVNVALPDVFVSQFPSSG
;
A
#
# COMPACT_ATOMS: atom_id res chain seq x y z
N ASP A 1 7.90 -2.61 9.47
CA ASP A 1 8.07 -3.92 8.80
C ASP A 1 7.15 -4.06 7.61
N ILE A 2 7.39 -5.07 6.76
CA ILE A 2 6.45 -5.46 5.73
C ILE A 2 5.69 -6.69 6.23
N TYR A 3 4.39 -6.55 6.40
CA TYR A 3 3.50 -7.61 6.88
C TYR A 3 2.96 -8.38 5.67
N GLY A 4 3.30 -9.66 5.56
CA GLY A 4 2.84 -10.51 4.46
C GLY A 4 1.33 -10.73 4.51
N VAL A 5 0.65 -10.56 3.37
CA VAL A 5 -0.78 -10.89 3.19
C VAL A 5 -0.93 -12.12 2.30
N THR A 6 -0.15 -12.16 1.22
CA THR A 6 0.03 -13.32 0.35
C THR A 6 1.53 -13.51 0.08
N ASP A 7 1.88 -14.57 -0.65
CA ASP A 7 3.26 -14.80 -1.09
C ASP A 7 3.80 -13.70 -2.03
N GLU A 8 2.91 -12.91 -2.64
CA GLU A 8 3.27 -11.90 -3.65
C GLU A 8 3.04 -10.47 -3.16
N VAL A 9 2.22 -10.27 -2.12
CA VAL A 9 1.83 -8.94 -1.63
C VAL A 9 1.96 -8.86 -0.12
N GLY A 10 2.66 -7.82 0.35
CA GLY A 10 2.70 -7.40 1.74
C GLY A 10 2.10 -6.02 1.94
N LEU A 11 2.06 -5.57 3.19
CA LEU A 11 1.56 -4.27 3.61
C LEU A 11 2.59 -3.56 4.49
N LEU A 12 2.73 -2.26 4.26
CA LEU A 12 3.22 -1.33 5.27
C LEU A 12 2.00 -0.78 6.01
N VAL A 13 2.05 -0.71 7.33
CA VAL A 13 0.92 -0.34 8.19
C VAL A 13 1.30 0.85 9.07
N TRP A 14 0.38 1.80 9.19
CA TRP A 14 0.48 2.96 10.09
C TRP A 14 -0.78 3.04 10.94
N MET A 15 -0.62 3.44 12.20
CA MET A 15 -1.70 3.60 13.19
C MET A 15 -1.45 4.87 14.00
N GLY A 16 -2.51 5.59 14.41
CA GLY A 16 -2.34 6.85 15.13
C GLY A 16 -3.63 7.48 15.66
N ASP A 17 -3.55 8.80 15.88
CA ASP A 17 -4.62 9.69 16.37
C ASP A 17 -5.72 9.94 15.31
N ALA A 18 -6.70 10.77 15.62
CA ALA A 18 -7.67 11.31 14.68
C ALA A 18 -6.99 12.16 13.57
N GLY A 19 -6.46 11.50 12.55
CA GLY A 19 -5.76 12.13 11.43
C GLY A 19 -4.67 11.19 10.93
N TYR A 20 -4.24 11.33 9.66
CA TYR A 20 -3.22 10.44 9.09
C TYR A 20 -1.80 11.04 9.13
N SER A 21 -1.64 12.29 9.61
CA SER A 21 -0.39 13.06 9.53
C SER A 21 0.70 12.53 10.44
N ASP A 22 0.32 12.08 11.63
CA ASP A 22 1.22 11.76 12.73
C ASP A 22 1.20 10.26 13.08
N ASP A 23 0.67 9.43 12.18
CA ASP A 23 0.58 7.99 12.39
C ASP A 23 1.96 7.35 12.47
N VAL A 24 2.11 6.43 13.41
CA VAL A 24 3.34 5.71 13.66
C VAL A 24 3.41 4.50 12.73
N ALA A 25 4.56 4.32 12.07
CA ALA A 25 4.84 3.15 11.25
C ALA A 25 4.97 1.90 12.14
N MET A 26 4.18 0.86 11.85
CA MET A 26 4.18 -0.35 12.65
C MET A 26 5.42 -1.22 12.39
N THR A 27 6.00 -1.72 13.47
CA THR A 27 7.11 -2.68 13.49
C THR A 27 6.82 -3.77 14.53
N GLY A 28 7.20 -5.01 14.23
CA GLY A 28 6.91 -6.19 15.05
C GLY A 28 5.42 -6.52 15.16
N ASN A 29 5.10 -7.40 16.11
CA ASN A 29 3.74 -7.89 16.38
C ASN A 29 3.30 -7.64 17.83
N THR A 30 3.99 -6.75 18.54
CA THR A 30 3.70 -6.40 19.93
C THR A 30 3.01 -5.05 20.02
N TRP A 31 2.25 -4.85 21.10
CA TRP A 31 1.66 -3.54 21.41
C TRP A 31 2.74 -2.46 21.47
N THR A 32 2.55 -1.41 20.67
CA THR A 32 3.45 -0.26 20.56
C THR A 32 2.65 1.02 20.83
N ASN A 33 3.30 2.05 21.37
CA ASN A 33 2.65 3.34 21.52
C ASN A 33 2.50 4.01 20.16
N VAL A 34 1.27 4.35 19.78
CA VAL A 34 0.95 4.97 18.47
C VAL A 34 0.41 6.40 18.61
N LEU A 35 0.18 6.84 19.85
CA LEU A 35 -0.24 8.18 20.19
C LEU A 35 0.34 8.52 21.57
N ASP A 36 1.01 9.66 21.66
CA ASP A 36 1.44 10.19 22.96
C ASP A 36 0.22 10.69 23.75
N SER A 37 0.33 10.64 25.08
CA SER A 37 -0.81 10.97 25.92
C SER A 37 -1.21 12.44 25.83
N TRP A 38 -2.50 12.68 26.01
CA TRP A 38 -3.04 13.99 26.26
C TRP A 38 -4.19 13.86 27.26
N CYS A 39 -4.45 14.95 27.98
CA CYS A 39 -5.53 15.00 28.96
C CYS A 39 -6.54 16.04 28.50
N THR A 40 -7.82 15.69 28.51
CA THR A 40 -8.90 16.65 28.30
C THR A 40 -9.63 16.96 29.60
N ALA A 41 -10.14 18.17 29.72
CA ALA A 41 -11.18 18.45 30.70
C ALA A 41 -12.49 17.84 30.18
N ASN A 42 -13.23 17.12 31.04
CA ASN A 42 -14.50 16.48 30.66
C ASN A 42 -15.63 17.45 30.26
N VAL A 43 -15.36 18.76 30.21
CA VAL A 43 -16.34 19.82 29.90
C VAL A 43 -15.72 20.84 28.92
N PRO A 44 -16.20 20.92 27.66
CA PRO A 44 -17.18 20.02 27.03
C PRO A 44 -16.61 18.62 26.79
N PRO A 45 -17.46 17.58 26.70
CA PRO A 45 -16.98 16.22 26.42
C PRO A 45 -16.21 16.19 25.10
N THR A 46 -14.98 15.70 25.15
CA THR A 46 -14.12 15.56 23.98
C THR A 46 -14.03 14.09 23.58
N SER A 47 -14.02 13.80 22.29
CA SER A 47 -13.84 12.44 21.77
C SER A 47 -12.39 12.20 21.38
N GLN A 48 -11.90 11.00 21.65
CA GLN A 48 -10.66 10.49 21.06
C GLN A 48 -10.99 9.73 19.78
N GLY A 49 -10.38 10.12 18.66
CA GLY A 49 -10.44 9.34 17.42
C GLY A 49 -9.23 8.41 17.27
N LEU A 50 -9.15 7.74 16.13
CA LEU A 50 -8.01 6.92 15.74
C LEU A 50 -7.94 6.86 14.22
N SER A 51 -6.78 6.51 13.71
CA SER A 51 -6.52 6.33 12.28
C SER A 51 -5.79 5.01 12.05
N LEU A 52 -6.04 4.45 10.86
CA LEU A 52 -5.23 3.36 10.31
C LEU A 52 -5.21 3.50 8.80
N TYR A 53 -4.01 3.41 8.23
CA TYR A 53 -3.88 3.23 6.79
C TYR A 53 -2.78 2.22 6.46
N VAL A 54 -2.88 1.68 5.25
CA VAL A 54 -1.92 0.71 4.73
C VAL A 54 -1.44 1.11 3.35
N LYS A 55 -0.22 0.73 3.02
CA LYS A 55 0.31 0.82 1.65
C LYS A 55 0.69 -0.59 1.17
N PRO A 56 0.14 -1.07 0.05
CA PRO A 56 0.50 -2.36 -0.49
C PRO A 56 1.93 -2.36 -1.05
N VAL A 57 2.61 -3.49 -0.90
CA VAL A 57 3.96 -3.74 -1.39
C VAL A 57 3.93 -5.00 -2.23
N ILE A 58 4.36 -4.91 -3.49
CA ILE A 58 4.55 -6.09 -4.34
C ILE A 58 5.89 -6.73 -3.98
N LEU A 59 5.84 -7.89 -3.34
CA LEU A 59 7.01 -8.67 -2.93
C LEU A 59 7.60 -9.47 -4.10
N LYS A 60 6.72 -10.01 -4.94
CA LYS A 60 7.08 -10.83 -6.11
C LYS A 60 6.21 -10.45 -7.29
N ARG A 61 6.83 -10.31 -8.47
CA ARG A 61 6.08 -10.11 -9.71
C ARG A 61 5.33 -11.38 -10.07
N SER A 62 4.04 -11.25 -10.29
CA SER A 62 3.23 -12.31 -10.90
C SER A 62 3.23 -12.20 -12.42
N THR A 63 2.94 -13.31 -13.09
CA THR A 63 2.61 -13.32 -14.53
C THR A 63 1.19 -12.83 -14.78
N THR A 64 0.38 -12.66 -13.74
CA THR A 64 -0.98 -12.12 -13.84
C THR A 64 -0.97 -10.59 -13.92
N ALA A 65 -1.98 -10.04 -14.58
CA ALA A 65 -2.17 -8.59 -14.71
C ALA A 65 -2.71 -7.93 -13.42
N SER A 66 -3.09 -8.71 -12.40
CA SER A 66 -3.63 -8.20 -11.15
C SER A 66 -3.37 -9.14 -9.96
N TYR A 67 -3.37 -8.55 -8.77
CA TYR A 67 -3.30 -9.24 -7.48
C TYR A 67 -4.63 -9.01 -6.75
N VAL A 68 -5.33 -10.10 -6.42
CA VAL A 68 -6.58 -10.05 -5.65
C VAL A 68 -6.25 -10.27 -4.19
N ILE A 69 -6.57 -9.28 -3.35
CA ILE A 69 -6.34 -9.33 -1.92
C ILE A 69 -7.66 -9.60 -1.21
N PRO A 70 -7.79 -10.73 -0.49
CA PRO A 70 -9.00 -11.02 0.27
C PRO A 70 -9.12 -10.07 1.46
N GLN A 71 -10.31 -10.05 2.05
CA GLN A 71 -10.52 -9.38 3.32
C GLN A 71 -9.55 -9.96 4.37
N THR A 72 -8.75 -9.09 5.00
CA THR A 72 -7.61 -9.49 5.84
C THR A 72 -7.61 -8.73 7.15
N THR A 73 -7.57 -9.43 8.28
CA THR A 73 -7.42 -8.80 9.60
C THR A 73 -6.01 -8.23 9.74
N ILE A 74 -5.91 -6.94 10.09
CA ILE A 74 -4.62 -6.23 10.20
C ILE A 74 -4.13 -6.23 11.64
N GLY A 75 -5.00 -5.87 12.58
CA GLY A 75 -4.63 -5.72 13.98
C GLY A 75 -5.66 -4.91 14.74
N SER A 76 -5.23 -4.33 15.86
CA SER A 76 -6.12 -3.64 16.78
C SER A 76 -5.46 -2.41 17.37
N ILE A 77 -6.25 -1.39 17.69
CA ILE A 77 -5.84 -0.23 18.49
C ILE A 77 -6.58 -0.32 19.81
N LYS A 78 -5.87 -0.11 20.93
CA LYS A 78 -6.49 -0.06 22.25
C LYS A 78 -6.24 1.27 22.93
N PHE A 79 -7.26 1.78 23.60
CA PHE A 79 -7.16 2.94 24.46
C PHE A 79 -6.28 2.62 25.68
N ARG A 80 -5.31 3.48 25.96
CA ARG A 80 -4.43 3.38 27.12
C ARG A 80 -4.72 4.55 28.08
N PRO A 81 -5.62 4.37 29.07
CA PRO A 81 -5.82 5.38 30.10
C PRO A 81 -4.53 5.57 30.91
N GLU A 82 -4.19 6.82 31.24
CA GLU A 82 -3.07 7.11 32.15
C GLU A 82 -3.40 6.78 33.60
N GLU A 83 -4.64 7.05 34.03
CA GLU A 83 -5.08 6.84 35.41
C GLU A 83 -6.07 5.67 35.53
N GLY A 84 -5.52 4.51 35.88
CA GLY A 84 -6.28 3.33 36.29
C GLY A 84 -7.09 2.65 35.17
N PRO A 85 -7.60 1.43 35.42
CA PRO A 85 -8.40 0.70 34.45
C PRO A 85 -9.78 1.35 34.28
N LEU A 86 -10.17 1.60 33.03
CA LEU A 86 -11.54 1.97 32.68
C LEU A 86 -12.42 0.71 32.74
N SER A 87 -13.01 0.41 33.90
CA SER A 87 -13.91 -0.75 34.05
C SER A 87 -15.22 -0.52 33.30
N GLY A 88 -15.66 -1.50 32.51
CA GLY A 88 -16.98 -1.49 31.86
C GLY A 88 -17.02 -0.90 30.44
N TYR A 89 -15.88 -0.46 29.90
CA TYR A 89 -15.78 0.01 28.51
C TYR A 89 -14.93 -0.92 27.65
N GLU A 90 -15.39 -1.18 26.42
CA GLU A 90 -14.56 -1.84 25.42
C GLU A 90 -13.46 -0.88 24.97
N THR A 91 -12.21 -1.22 25.26
CA THR A 91 -11.06 -0.34 25.00
C THR A 91 -10.33 -0.71 23.71
N THR A 92 -10.67 -1.81 23.06
CA THR A 92 -9.93 -2.32 21.90
C THR A 92 -10.83 -2.35 20.67
N VAL A 93 -10.35 -1.77 19.57
CA VAL A 93 -11.02 -1.77 18.27
C VAL A 93 -10.17 -2.58 17.30
N ASN A 94 -10.82 -3.48 16.56
CA ASN A 94 -10.16 -4.35 15.58
C ASN A 94 -10.33 -3.78 14.16
N PHE A 95 -9.29 -3.92 13.34
CA PHE A 95 -9.27 -3.45 11.97
C PHE A 95 -9.10 -4.61 11.00
N THR A 96 -10.03 -4.64 10.04
CA THR A 96 -10.02 -5.59 8.94
C THR A 96 -9.96 -4.81 7.64
N LEU A 97 -8.92 -5.05 6.86
CA LEU A 97 -8.80 -4.52 5.52
C LEU A 97 -9.85 -5.17 4.63
N SER A 98 -10.68 -4.36 3.98
CA SER A 98 -11.62 -4.84 2.96
C SER A 98 -10.89 -5.50 1.80
N SER A 99 -11.56 -6.39 1.07
CA SER A 99 -10.98 -6.94 -0.16
C SER A 99 -10.72 -5.84 -1.19
N PHE A 100 -9.60 -5.94 -1.90
CA PHE A 100 -9.23 -5.01 -2.95
C PHE A 100 -8.37 -5.68 -4.02
N THR A 101 -8.25 -5.04 -5.18
CA THR A 101 -7.46 -5.54 -6.32
C THR A 101 -6.38 -4.53 -6.67
N ILE A 102 -5.14 -5.01 -6.79
CA ILE A 102 -4.01 -4.23 -7.32
C ILE A 102 -3.85 -4.58 -8.79
N ASN A 103 -4.04 -3.60 -9.68
CA ASN A 103 -3.84 -3.80 -11.11
C ASN A 103 -2.39 -3.47 -11.49
N ASN A 104 -1.70 -4.44 -12.10
CA ASN A 104 -0.35 -4.30 -12.60
C ASN A 104 -0.39 -3.80 -14.06
N THR A 105 -0.61 -2.50 -14.23
CA THR A 105 -0.66 -1.86 -15.55
C THR A 105 0.76 -1.43 -15.98
N VAL A 106 1.41 -2.27 -16.79
CA VAL A 106 2.67 -1.90 -17.43
C VAL A 106 2.38 -1.04 -18.66
N THR A 107 2.63 0.27 -18.57
CA THR A 107 2.36 1.24 -19.64
C THR A 107 3.54 1.48 -20.57
N SER A 108 4.68 0.82 -20.36
CA SER A 108 5.86 1.02 -21.21
C SER A 108 6.56 -0.30 -21.54
N CYS A 109 6.82 -0.48 -22.83
CA CYS A 109 7.73 -1.49 -23.33
C CYS A 109 9.08 -0.81 -23.58
N ARG A 110 10.17 -1.39 -23.06
CA ARG A 110 11.54 -0.97 -23.38
C ARG A 110 12.16 -1.99 -24.31
N LEU A 111 12.68 -1.54 -25.45
CA LEU A 111 13.48 -2.37 -26.34
C LEU A 111 14.74 -2.82 -25.59
N LEU A 112 14.90 -4.13 -25.37
CA LEU A 112 15.96 -4.63 -24.49
C LEU A 112 17.37 -4.60 -25.11
N THR A 113 17.51 -4.54 -26.46
CA THR A 113 18.74 -4.23 -27.24
C THR A 113 18.54 -4.58 -28.74
N PRO A 114 19.35 -4.06 -29.69
CA PRO A 114 20.46 -3.11 -29.56
C PRO A 114 20.08 -1.67 -29.99
N ALA A 115 21.02 -0.73 -29.83
CA ALA A 115 20.90 0.68 -30.21
C ALA A 115 20.64 0.93 -31.72
N SER A 116 20.63 -0.13 -32.54
CA SER A 116 20.33 -0.09 -33.96
C SER A 116 19.63 -1.38 -34.41
N VAL A 117 18.64 -1.22 -35.30
CA VAL A 117 17.99 -2.31 -36.03
C VAL A 117 18.48 -2.22 -37.48
N ASN A 118 19.23 -3.21 -37.94
CA ASN A 118 19.61 -3.29 -39.35
C ASN A 118 18.45 -3.91 -40.13
N VAL A 119 17.83 -3.11 -41.00
CA VAL A 119 16.85 -3.59 -41.97
C VAL A 119 17.57 -3.83 -43.29
N ALA A 120 17.67 -5.09 -43.71
CA ALA A 120 18.13 -5.42 -45.05
C ALA A 120 17.04 -5.04 -46.04
N LEU A 121 17.30 -4.03 -46.86
CA LEU A 121 16.44 -3.69 -47.99
C LEU A 121 16.76 -4.65 -49.14
N PRO A 122 15.75 -5.18 -49.85
CA PRO A 122 15.99 -5.94 -51.07
C PRO A 122 16.64 -5.04 -52.13
N ASP A 123 17.48 -5.63 -52.98
CA ASP A 123 18.05 -4.93 -54.13
C ASP A 123 16.92 -4.37 -55.00
N VAL A 124 16.91 -3.05 -55.17
CA VAL A 124 16.00 -2.35 -56.07
C VAL A 124 16.73 -2.03 -57.36
N PHE A 125 16.15 -2.45 -58.48
CA PHE A 125 16.67 -2.15 -59.80
C PHE A 125 16.24 -0.75 -60.23
N VAL A 126 17.07 -0.06 -61.02
CA VAL A 126 16.79 1.29 -61.54
C VAL A 126 15.44 1.39 -62.24
N SER A 127 14.97 0.30 -62.87
CA SER A 127 13.65 0.20 -63.52
C SER A 127 12.45 0.28 -62.57
N GLN A 128 12.66 0.15 -61.26
CA GLN A 128 11.61 0.21 -60.24
C GLN A 128 11.44 1.61 -59.66
N PHE A 129 12.33 2.55 -59.98
CA PHE A 129 12.18 3.94 -59.59
C PHE A 129 11.36 4.70 -60.64
N PRO A 130 10.35 5.50 -60.25
CA PRO A 130 9.65 6.37 -61.17
C PRO A 130 10.65 7.29 -61.87
N SER A 131 10.56 7.43 -63.20
CA SER A 131 11.41 8.37 -63.93
C SER A 131 11.19 9.78 -63.39
N SER A 132 12.25 10.46 -62.97
CA SER A 132 12.21 11.89 -62.70
C SER A 132 11.77 12.60 -63.98
N GLY A 133 10.51 13.06 -64.02
CA GLY A 133 9.97 13.87 -65.11
C GLY A 133 10.64 15.23 -65.18
#